data_AF-A0A0K2RUH2-F1
#
_entry.id   AF-A0A0K2RUH2-F1
#
_cell.length_a   1.000
_cell.length_b   1.000
_cell.length_c   1.000
_cell.angle_alpha   90.00
_cell.angle_beta   90.00
_cell.angle_gamma   90.00
#
_symmetry.space_group_name_H-M   'P 1'
#
loop_
_entity.id
_entity.type
_entity.pdbx_description
1 polymer ?
#
loop_
_entity_poly.entity_id
_entity_poly.type
_entity_poly.pdbx_seq_one_letter_code
_entity_poly.pdbx_strand_id
1 'polypeptide(L)'
;MGGADLPSGAGGQHLRGRPAGGHGGRKLLYTYGFALFTLASLGCALSPDITWLLVARAVQAVGAAMLQANSVALIRTSMPAGKLGKAIGLQGAAQAIGLAVGPSVGGLLIGLGGWRWVFFVNIPAGVIGLLLGWFLLPRTHVKAPRTRLDWLGLAALMPAVGALLLALSEASRLGFGNLTVLGLLAGSLVLFVLFVLRERRARHPLVDLTLFRSGTFSRGVATGLLGYLVLFGVLFVTPLHLESEYFLPRPRPDCY
;
A
#
# COMPACT_ATOMS: atom_id res chain seq x y z
N MET A 1 -3.68 54.08 -40.20
CA MET A 1 -4.21 53.07 -41.14
C MET A 1 -3.04 52.24 -41.63
N GLY A 2 -2.81 51.09 -41.02
CA GLY A 2 -1.76 50.14 -41.39
C GLY A 2 -2.24 48.78 -40.92
N GLY A 3 -2.78 48.00 -41.85
CA GLY A 3 -3.42 46.72 -41.58
C GLY A 3 -2.40 45.68 -41.10
N ALA A 4 -2.75 44.99 -40.02
CA ALA A 4 -2.03 43.82 -39.55
C ALA A 4 -2.55 42.60 -40.33
N ASP A 5 -1.67 42.04 -41.17
CA ASP A 5 -1.86 40.74 -41.81
C ASP A 5 -1.80 39.62 -40.77
N LEU A 6 -2.90 38.88 -40.63
CA LEU A 6 -2.95 37.58 -39.95
C LEU A 6 -3.08 36.49 -41.02
N PRO A 7 -2.14 35.53 -41.12
CA PRO A 7 -2.39 34.33 -41.88
C PRO A 7 -3.22 33.34 -41.05
N SER A 8 -4.45 33.13 -41.50
CA SER A 8 -5.29 31.97 -41.23
C SER A 8 -4.75 30.73 -41.95
N GLY A 9 -4.77 29.59 -41.26
CA GLY A 9 -4.99 28.28 -41.88
C GLY A 9 -3.75 27.50 -42.33
N ALA A 10 -3.47 26.41 -41.62
CA ALA A 10 -2.95 25.12 -42.10
C ALA A 10 -2.34 24.41 -40.89
N GLY A 11 -2.64 23.18 -40.53
CA GLY A 11 -3.25 22.09 -41.25
C GLY A 11 -2.96 20.87 -40.37
N GLY A 12 -3.88 19.91 -40.35
CA GLY A 12 -3.72 18.67 -39.61
C GLY A 12 -2.34 18.06 -39.85
N GLN A 13 -1.58 17.86 -38.79
CA GLN A 13 -0.35 17.09 -38.84
C GLN A 13 -0.43 15.92 -37.87
N HIS A 14 -0.61 14.77 -38.50
CA HIS A 14 0.00 13.50 -38.14
C HIS A 14 -0.55 12.77 -36.91
N LEU A 15 -1.70 12.15 -37.16
CA LEU A 15 -1.86 10.70 -37.00
C LEU A 15 -0.65 9.96 -37.61
N ARG A 16 0.47 9.89 -36.90
CA ARG A 16 1.55 8.96 -37.22
C ARG A 16 1.62 7.90 -36.14
N GLY A 17 1.07 6.74 -36.46
CA GLY A 17 1.32 5.50 -35.74
C GLY A 17 2.81 5.38 -35.44
N ARG A 18 3.14 5.24 -34.14
CA ARG A 18 4.46 4.81 -33.69
C ARG A 18 4.31 3.44 -33.03
N PRO A 19 5.25 2.53 -33.30
CA PRO A 19 5.07 1.11 -33.10
C PRO A 19 4.92 0.74 -31.62
N ALA A 20 4.17 -0.34 -31.41
CA ALA A 20 4.06 -1.05 -30.15
C ALA A 20 5.46 -1.50 -29.69
N GLY A 21 5.82 -1.15 -28.46
CA GLY A 21 7.10 -1.55 -27.88
C GLY A 21 7.59 -0.52 -26.87
N GLY A 22 6.98 -0.51 -25.68
CA GLY A 22 7.33 0.46 -24.63
C GLY A 22 7.21 -0.16 -23.25
N HIS A 23 8.32 -0.70 -22.76
CA HIS A 23 8.47 -1.12 -21.37
C HIS A 23 8.38 0.10 -20.43
N GLY A 24 7.49 0.04 -19.43
CA GLY A 24 7.62 0.81 -18.19
C GLY A 24 6.71 2.04 -17.97
N GLY A 25 5.47 2.04 -18.47
CA GLY A 25 4.47 3.06 -18.10
C GLY A 25 3.85 2.80 -16.72
N ARG A 26 3.58 3.85 -15.93
CA ARG A 26 2.88 3.75 -14.62
C ARG A 26 1.57 2.97 -14.71
N LYS A 27 0.83 3.11 -15.82
CA LYS A 27 -0.34 2.27 -16.14
C LYS A 27 -0.04 0.77 -16.14
N LEU A 28 1.07 0.34 -16.77
CA LEU A 28 1.44 -1.07 -16.83
C LEU A 28 1.79 -1.60 -15.45
N LEU A 29 2.55 -0.84 -14.64
CA LEU A 29 2.88 -1.24 -13.27
C LEU A 29 1.62 -1.34 -12.39
N TYR A 30 0.66 -0.45 -12.57
CA TYR A 30 -0.62 -0.52 -11.87
C TYR A 30 -1.44 -1.75 -12.31
N THR A 31 -1.51 -2.01 -13.61
CA THR A 31 -2.22 -3.17 -14.18
C THR A 31 -1.58 -4.50 -13.75
N TYR A 32 -0.25 -4.61 -13.83
CA TYR A 32 0.48 -5.77 -13.34
C TYR A 32 0.35 -5.95 -11.83
N GLY A 33 0.28 -4.85 -11.07
CA GLY A 33 -0.04 -4.90 -9.64
C GLY A 33 -1.38 -5.56 -9.36
N PHE A 34 -2.43 -5.23 -10.14
CA PHE A 34 -3.74 -5.89 -10.03
C PHE A 34 -3.67 -7.38 -10.37
N ALA A 35 -3.00 -7.74 -11.46
CA ALA A 35 -2.84 -9.14 -11.86
C ALA A 35 -2.09 -9.94 -10.78
N LEU A 36 -0.97 -9.41 -10.28
CA LEU A 36 -0.17 -10.05 -9.25
C LEU A 36 -0.95 -10.19 -7.93
N PHE A 37 -1.65 -9.13 -7.50
CA PHE A 37 -2.48 -9.17 -6.30
C PHE A 37 -3.59 -10.21 -6.42
N THR A 38 -4.26 -10.29 -7.57
CA THR A 38 -5.36 -11.23 -7.83
C THR A 38 -4.87 -12.67 -7.84
N LEU A 39 -3.77 -12.96 -8.55
CA LEU A 39 -3.18 -14.30 -8.61
C LEU A 39 -2.64 -14.74 -7.24
N ALA A 40 -1.98 -13.85 -6.51
CA ALA A 40 -1.51 -14.13 -5.16
C ALA A 40 -2.68 -14.37 -4.19
N SER A 41 -3.81 -13.65 -4.37
CA SER A 41 -5.01 -13.87 -3.58
C SER A 41 -5.63 -15.24 -3.83
N LEU A 42 -5.66 -15.69 -5.09
CA LEU A 42 -6.04 -17.07 -5.42
C LEU A 42 -5.07 -18.10 -4.79
N GLY A 43 -3.77 -17.82 -4.82
CA GLY A 43 -2.76 -18.65 -4.15
C GLY A 43 -2.99 -18.76 -2.64
N CYS A 44 -3.42 -17.67 -1.99
CA CYS A 44 -3.82 -17.70 -0.58
C CYS A 44 -5.12 -18.48 -0.36
N ALA A 45 -6.11 -18.31 -1.24
CA ALA A 45 -7.38 -19.02 -1.17
C ALA A 45 -7.23 -20.53 -1.35
N LEU A 46 -6.16 -20.97 -2.03
CA LEU A 46 -5.84 -22.37 -2.29
C LEU A 46 -4.80 -22.95 -1.33
N SER A 47 -4.35 -22.20 -0.31
CA SER A 47 -3.20 -22.62 0.50
C SER A 47 -3.44 -23.93 1.26
N PRO A 48 -2.54 -24.93 1.16
CA PRO A 48 -2.64 -26.17 1.94
C PRO A 48 -2.09 -26.02 3.36
N ASP A 49 -1.09 -25.16 3.56
CA ASP A 49 -0.41 -24.96 4.84
C ASP A 49 -0.08 -23.48 5.09
N ILE A 50 0.36 -23.18 6.32
CA ILE A 50 0.67 -21.82 6.77
C ILE A 50 1.88 -21.21 6.06
N THR A 51 2.88 -22.01 5.68
CA THR A 51 4.08 -21.54 5.00
C THR A 51 3.73 -21.08 3.60
N TRP A 52 2.92 -21.86 2.88
CA TRP A 52 2.38 -21.46 1.59
C TRP A 52 1.56 -20.18 1.69
N LEU A 53 0.69 -20.07 2.69
CA LEU A 53 -0.11 -18.86 2.92
C LEU A 53 0.78 -17.63 3.15
N LEU A 54 1.86 -17.76 3.93
CA LEU A 54 2.79 -16.68 4.21
C LEU A 54 3.54 -16.23 2.95
N VAL A 55 4.02 -17.17 2.13
CA VAL A 55 4.68 -16.86 0.85
C VAL A 55 3.71 -16.17 -0.10
N ALA A 56 2.50 -16.68 -0.24
CA ALA A 56 1.47 -16.07 -1.08
C ALA A 56 1.12 -14.66 -0.61
N ARG A 57 1.06 -14.42 0.72
CA ARG A 57 0.87 -13.10 1.32
C ARG A 57 2.04 -12.14 1.04
N ALA A 58 3.28 -12.63 1.06
CA ALA A 58 4.43 -11.83 0.70
C ALA A 58 4.34 -11.37 -0.76
N VAL A 59 3.98 -12.28 -1.68
CA VAL A 59 3.76 -11.94 -3.10
C VAL A 59 2.58 -10.96 -3.26
N GLN A 60 1.50 -11.17 -2.50
CA GLN A 60 0.33 -10.30 -2.51
C GLN A 60 0.69 -8.87 -2.04
N ALA A 61 1.56 -8.74 -1.04
CA ALA A 61 2.05 -7.45 -0.56
C ALA A 61 2.84 -6.69 -1.63
N VAL A 62 3.62 -7.38 -2.47
CA VAL A 62 4.30 -6.76 -3.63
C VAL A 62 3.27 -6.19 -4.61
N GLY A 63 2.23 -6.97 -4.96
CA GLY A 63 1.14 -6.49 -5.81
C GLY A 63 0.42 -5.26 -5.22
N ALA A 64 0.11 -5.30 -3.93
CA ALA A 64 -0.50 -4.19 -3.22
C ALA A 64 0.38 -2.92 -3.20
N ALA A 65 1.70 -3.08 -3.00
CA ALA A 65 2.65 -1.97 -3.03
C ALA A 65 2.73 -1.33 -4.43
N MET A 66 2.73 -2.15 -5.49
CA MET A 66 2.68 -1.66 -6.87
C MET A 66 1.40 -0.85 -7.11
N LEU A 67 0.25 -1.32 -6.63
CA LEU A 67 -1.02 -0.61 -6.76
C LEU A 67 -1.01 0.73 -6.03
N GLN A 68 -0.66 0.74 -4.74
CA GLN A 68 -0.65 1.95 -3.92
C GLN A 68 0.32 3.00 -4.46
N ALA A 69 1.55 2.60 -4.80
CA ALA A 69 2.57 3.53 -5.30
C ALA A 69 2.19 4.17 -6.64
N ASN A 70 1.56 3.40 -7.54
CA ASN A 70 1.19 3.91 -8.87
C ASN A 70 -0.18 4.62 -8.87
N SER A 71 -1.09 4.31 -7.93
CA SER A 71 -2.40 4.95 -7.81
C SER A 71 -2.27 6.47 -7.60
N VAL A 72 -1.55 6.88 -6.56
CA VAL A 72 -1.37 8.30 -6.23
C VAL A 72 -0.60 9.04 -7.33
N ALA A 73 0.42 8.38 -7.90
CA ALA A 73 1.20 8.94 -9.01
C ALA A 73 0.33 9.19 -10.24
N LEU A 74 -0.58 8.26 -10.57
CA LEU A 74 -1.47 8.39 -11.70
C LEU A 74 -2.50 9.51 -11.51
N ILE A 75 -3.06 9.63 -10.31
CA ILE A 75 -3.95 10.73 -9.93
C ILE A 75 -3.23 12.06 -10.10
N ARG A 76 -1.99 12.18 -9.59
CA ARG A 76 -1.18 13.40 -9.73
C ARG A 76 -0.92 13.78 -11.18
N THR A 77 -0.67 12.80 -12.06
CA THR A 77 -0.44 13.08 -13.49
C THR A 77 -1.72 13.36 -14.28
N SER A 78 -2.88 12.93 -13.79
CA SER A 78 -4.16 13.07 -14.50
C SER A 78 -4.98 14.27 -14.02
N MET A 79 -4.64 14.85 -12.87
CA MET A 79 -5.38 15.96 -12.25
C MET A 79 -4.62 17.29 -12.36
N PRO A 80 -5.31 18.40 -12.65
CA PRO A 80 -4.71 19.72 -12.55
C PRO A 80 -4.36 20.05 -11.09
N ALA A 81 -3.30 20.85 -10.87
CA ALA A 81 -2.71 21.10 -9.54
C ALA A 81 -3.73 21.53 -8.46
N GLY A 82 -4.72 22.35 -8.81
CA GLY A 82 -5.76 22.82 -7.89
C GLY A 82 -6.80 21.77 -7.48
N LYS A 83 -6.91 20.63 -8.18
CA LYS A 83 -7.88 19.55 -7.88
C LYS A 83 -7.25 18.31 -7.25
N LEU A 84 -5.92 18.30 -7.08
CA LEU A 84 -5.18 17.16 -6.56
C LEU A 84 -5.64 16.74 -5.17
N GLY A 85 -5.81 17.71 -4.26
CA GLY A 85 -6.29 17.45 -2.90
C GLY A 85 -7.68 16.78 -2.88
N LYS A 86 -8.60 17.24 -3.74
CA LYS A 86 -9.94 16.64 -3.87
C LYS A 86 -9.89 15.20 -4.39
N ALA A 87 -9.02 14.93 -5.37
CA ALA A 87 -8.87 13.60 -5.94
C ALA A 87 -8.24 12.60 -4.96
N ILE A 88 -7.19 13.01 -4.24
CA ILE A 88 -6.58 12.21 -3.16
C ILE A 88 -7.58 12.03 -2.01
N GLY A 89 -8.36 13.06 -1.67
CA GLY A 89 -9.42 12.99 -0.67
C GLY A 89 -10.51 11.97 -1.04
N LEU A 90 -10.92 11.92 -2.31
CA LEU A 90 -11.88 10.92 -2.80
C LEU A 90 -11.30 9.50 -2.74
N GLN A 91 -10.02 9.32 -3.10
CA GLN A 91 -9.32 8.04 -2.92
C GLN A 91 -9.26 7.63 -1.43
N GLY A 92 -9.04 8.59 -0.53
CA GLY A 92 -9.07 8.37 0.91
C GLY A 92 -10.47 7.97 1.42
N ALA A 93 -11.52 8.65 0.95
CA ALA A 93 -12.89 8.33 1.31
C ALA A 93 -13.30 6.92 0.84
N ALA A 94 -12.91 6.51 -0.37
CA ALA A 94 -13.14 5.16 -0.86
C ALA A 94 -12.43 4.09 0.01
N GLN A 95 -11.20 4.37 0.46
CA GLN A 95 -10.49 3.49 1.41
C GLN A 95 -11.21 3.42 2.76
N ALA A 96 -11.68 4.55 3.30
CA ALA A 96 -12.39 4.59 4.57
C ALA A 96 -13.70 3.78 4.53
N ILE A 97 -14.45 3.87 3.43
CA ILE A 97 -15.66 3.04 3.22
C ILE A 97 -15.28 1.56 3.21
N GLY A 98 -14.23 1.19 2.48
CA GLY A 98 -13.72 -0.18 2.46
C GLY A 98 -13.32 -0.70 3.85
N LEU A 99 -12.65 0.14 4.65
CA LEU A 99 -12.27 -0.19 6.03
C LEU A 99 -13.47 -0.31 6.98
N ALA A 100 -14.50 0.52 6.79
CA ALA A 100 -15.71 0.47 7.62
C ALA A 100 -16.57 -0.77 7.31
N VAL A 101 -16.72 -1.12 6.04
CA VAL A 101 -17.51 -2.27 5.58
C VAL A 101 -16.74 -3.60 5.73
N GLY A 102 -15.41 -3.52 5.71
CA GLY A 102 -14.50 -4.67 5.70
C GLY A 102 -14.75 -5.69 6.83
N PRO A 103 -14.77 -5.30 8.11
CA PRO A 103 -15.00 -6.23 9.22
C PRO A 103 -16.36 -6.93 9.15
N SER A 104 -17.43 -6.21 8.82
CA SER A 104 -18.78 -6.77 8.74
C SER A 104 -18.90 -7.81 7.61
N VAL A 105 -18.39 -7.47 6.42
CA VAL A 105 -18.38 -8.39 5.28
C VAL A 105 -17.41 -9.56 5.53
N GLY A 106 -16.24 -9.29 6.10
CA GLY A 106 -15.26 -10.31 6.45
C GLY A 106 -15.80 -11.33 7.46
N GLY A 107 -16.45 -10.86 8.53
CA GLY A 107 -17.10 -11.72 9.52
C GLY A 107 -18.19 -12.59 8.91
N LEU A 108 -19.03 -12.02 8.04
CA LEU A 108 -20.05 -12.77 7.32
C LEU A 108 -19.44 -13.86 6.41
N LEU A 109 -18.40 -13.52 5.65
CA LEU A 109 -17.72 -14.47 4.76
C LEU A 109 -17.07 -15.63 5.54
N ILE A 110 -16.43 -15.31 6.67
CA ILE A 110 -15.85 -16.32 7.56
C ILE A 110 -16.95 -17.22 8.12
N GLY A 111 -18.09 -16.65 8.54
CA GLY A 111 -19.22 -17.41 9.08
C GLY A 111 -19.91 -18.34 8.08
N LEU A 112 -19.98 -17.95 6.80
CA LEU A 112 -20.68 -18.73 5.76
C LEU A 112 -19.83 -19.81 5.10
N GLY A 113 -18.52 -19.60 4.96
CA GLY A 113 -17.67 -20.49 4.17
C GLY A 113 -16.24 -20.64 4.68
N GLY A 114 -15.92 -20.07 5.84
CA GLY A 114 -14.59 -20.07 6.43
C GLY A 114 -13.67 -18.98 5.85
N TRP A 115 -12.49 -18.87 6.45
CA TRP A 115 -11.53 -17.78 6.18
C TRP A 115 -11.05 -17.69 4.73
N ARG A 116 -11.11 -18.79 3.96
CA ARG A 116 -10.70 -18.83 2.54
C ARG A 116 -11.56 -17.91 1.67
N TRP A 117 -12.82 -17.68 2.03
CA TRP A 117 -13.72 -16.82 1.26
C TRP A 117 -13.31 -15.36 1.25
N VAL A 118 -12.63 -14.89 2.30
CA VAL A 118 -12.05 -13.55 2.35
C VAL A 118 -11.06 -13.33 1.21
N PHE A 119 -10.40 -14.39 0.75
CA PHE A 119 -9.51 -14.34 -0.40
C PHE A 119 -10.24 -14.47 -1.73
N PHE A 120 -11.22 -15.37 -1.81
CA PHE A 120 -12.02 -15.52 -3.03
C PHE A 120 -12.72 -14.22 -3.42
N VAL A 121 -13.22 -13.43 -2.45
CA VAL A 121 -13.88 -12.14 -2.72
C VAL A 121 -12.93 -11.09 -3.30
N ASN A 122 -11.63 -11.17 -3.03
CA ASN A 122 -10.65 -10.27 -3.64
C ASN A 122 -10.44 -10.55 -5.13
N ILE A 123 -10.73 -11.77 -5.60
CA ILE A 123 -10.53 -12.16 -7.00
C ILE A 123 -11.44 -11.38 -7.94
N PRO A 124 -12.78 -11.36 -7.80
CA PRO A 124 -13.64 -10.58 -8.69
C PRO A 124 -13.33 -9.08 -8.59
N ALA A 125 -13.04 -8.55 -7.38
CA ALA A 125 -12.65 -7.16 -7.20
C ALA A 125 -11.33 -6.83 -7.95
N GLY A 126 -10.34 -7.73 -7.88
CA GLY A 126 -9.07 -7.61 -8.58
C GLY A 126 -9.20 -7.70 -10.10
N VAL A 127 -10.04 -8.61 -10.60
CA VAL A 127 -10.35 -8.73 -12.03
C VAL A 127 -11.08 -7.48 -12.55
N ILE A 128 -12.06 -6.97 -11.82
CA ILE A 128 -12.74 -5.71 -12.15
C ILE A 128 -11.71 -4.57 -12.20
N GLY A 129 -10.88 -4.45 -11.16
CA GLY A 129 -9.80 -3.45 -11.12
C GLY A 129 -8.82 -3.58 -12.28
N LEU A 130 -8.48 -4.80 -12.68
CA LEU A 130 -7.62 -5.09 -13.82
C LEU A 130 -8.26 -4.66 -15.15
N LEU A 131 -9.55 -4.95 -15.35
CA LEU A 131 -10.30 -4.58 -16.55
C LEU A 131 -10.46 -3.06 -16.65
N LEU A 132 -10.92 -2.39 -15.59
CA LEU A 132 -10.98 -0.92 -15.56
C LEU A 132 -9.58 -0.31 -15.73
N GLY A 133 -8.57 -0.89 -15.07
CA GLY A 133 -7.15 -0.57 -15.22
C GLY A 133 -6.70 -0.57 -16.69
N TRP A 134 -7.11 -1.60 -17.43
CA TRP A 134 -6.75 -1.79 -18.82
C TRP A 134 -7.49 -0.81 -19.75
N PHE A 135 -8.79 -0.63 -19.57
CA PHE A 135 -9.64 0.13 -20.49
C PHE A 135 -9.69 1.64 -20.20
N LEU A 136 -9.82 2.04 -18.93
CA LEU A 136 -10.02 3.45 -18.56
C LEU A 136 -8.73 4.24 -18.39
N LEU A 137 -7.61 3.61 -18.03
CA LEU A 137 -6.39 4.36 -17.75
C LEU A 137 -5.76 4.88 -19.05
N PRO A 138 -5.44 6.17 -19.14
CA PRO A 138 -4.72 6.71 -20.29
C PRO A 138 -3.33 6.09 -20.38
N ARG A 139 -2.87 5.81 -21.61
CA ARG A 139 -1.52 5.29 -21.84
C ARG A 139 -0.50 6.34 -21.38
N THR A 140 0.26 6.03 -20.35
CA THR A 140 1.32 6.93 -19.87
C THR A 140 2.52 6.84 -20.82
N HIS A 141 2.71 7.86 -21.65
CA HIS A 141 3.82 7.94 -22.62
C HIS A 141 5.11 8.53 -22.04
N VAL A 142 5.09 8.95 -20.77
CA VAL A 142 6.26 9.54 -20.12
C VAL A 142 7.19 8.42 -19.67
N LYS A 143 8.35 8.29 -20.33
CA LYS A 143 9.48 7.49 -19.83
C LYS A 143 9.80 7.99 -18.42
N ALA A 144 9.59 7.17 -17.41
CA ALA A 144 10.19 7.45 -16.10
C ALA A 144 11.71 7.49 -16.30
N PRO A 145 12.43 8.49 -15.77
CA PRO A 145 13.88 8.40 -15.67
C PRO A 145 14.24 7.06 -15.04
N ARG A 146 15.28 6.38 -15.55
CA ARG A 146 15.84 5.18 -14.91
C ARG A 146 16.49 5.59 -13.59
N THR A 147 15.70 5.92 -12.58
CA THR A 147 16.18 6.08 -11.21
C THR A 147 16.62 4.69 -10.74
N ARG A 148 17.91 4.55 -10.45
CA ARG A 148 18.44 3.33 -9.86
C ARG A 148 17.88 3.24 -8.44
N LEU A 149 17.23 2.12 -8.14
CA LEU A 149 16.78 1.81 -6.78
C LEU A 149 18.00 1.71 -5.87
N ASP A 150 18.01 2.41 -4.73
CA ASP A 150 19.06 2.23 -3.72
C ASP A 150 18.79 0.94 -2.94
N TRP A 151 19.27 -0.18 -3.49
CA TRP A 151 19.15 -1.50 -2.90
C TRP A 151 19.71 -1.58 -1.48
N LEU A 152 20.75 -0.79 -1.17
CA LEU A 152 21.32 -0.71 0.17
C LEU A 152 20.35 -0.05 1.16
N GLY A 153 19.72 1.06 0.76
CA GLY A 153 18.68 1.70 1.57
C GLY A 153 17.48 0.78 1.80
N LEU A 154 17.05 0.06 0.75
CA LEU A 154 15.98 -0.94 0.88
C LEU A 154 16.37 -2.10 1.81
N ALA A 155 17.61 -2.60 1.70
CA ALA A 155 18.15 -3.66 2.53
C ALA A 155 18.33 -3.25 4.00
N ALA A 156 18.43 -1.96 4.31
CA ALA A 156 18.41 -1.46 5.70
C ALA A 156 16.99 -1.24 6.21
N LEU A 157 16.10 -0.65 5.38
CA LEU A 157 14.75 -0.27 5.78
C LEU A 157 13.83 -1.47 5.99
N MET A 158 13.83 -2.45 5.07
CA MET A 158 12.96 -3.62 5.15
C MET A 158 13.17 -4.42 6.44
N PRO A 159 14.40 -4.81 6.83
CA PRO A 159 14.61 -5.51 8.09
C PRO A 159 14.45 -4.59 9.31
N ALA A 160 14.66 -3.28 9.22
CA ALA A 160 14.32 -2.37 10.33
C ALA A 160 12.83 -2.45 10.66
N VAL A 161 11.98 -2.29 9.64
CA VAL A 161 10.52 -2.38 9.80
C VAL A 161 10.09 -3.80 10.22
N GLY A 162 10.68 -4.84 9.63
CA GLY A 162 10.42 -6.23 10.00
C GLY A 162 10.76 -6.53 11.46
N ALA A 163 11.95 -6.11 11.91
CA ALA A 163 12.39 -6.27 13.30
C ALA A 163 11.50 -5.50 14.28
N LEU A 164 11.06 -4.28 13.91
CA LEU A 164 10.12 -3.51 14.73
C LEU A 164 8.78 -4.23 14.90
N LEU A 165 8.20 -4.70 13.80
CA LEU A 165 6.92 -5.41 13.82
C LEU A 165 7.02 -6.73 14.59
N LEU A 166 8.13 -7.46 14.43
CA LEU A 166 8.40 -8.69 15.17
C LEU A 166 8.59 -8.40 16.66
N ALA A 167 9.31 -7.33 17.02
CA ALA A 167 9.48 -6.91 18.41
C ALA A 167 8.13 -6.61 19.08
N LEU A 168 7.25 -5.86 18.40
CA LEU A 168 5.92 -5.54 18.92
C LEU A 168 5.03 -6.78 19.04
N SER A 169 5.13 -7.69 18.08
CA SER A 169 4.39 -8.96 18.12
C SER A 169 4.85 -9.82 19.30
N GLU A 170 6.16 -10.02 19.47
CA GLU A 170 6.71 -10.79 20.58
C GLU A 170 6.55 -10.08 21.94
N ALA A 171 6.52 -8.75 21.97
CA ALA A 171 6.27 -7.99 23.19
C ALA A 171 4.91 -8.31 23.81
N SER A 172 3.88 -8.58 23.00
CA SER A 172 2.58 -9.01 23.52
C SER A 172 2.60 -10.38 24.20
N ARG A 173 3.59 -11.24 23.89
CA ARG A 173 3.72 -12.60 24.44
C ARG A 173 4.76 -12.71 25.54
N LEU A 174 5.91 -12.07 25.36
CA LEU A 174 7.10 -12.15 26.22
C LEU A 174 7.26 -10.95 27.16
N GLY A 175 6.54 -9.85 26.90
CA GLY A 175 6.68 -8.59 27.61
C GLY A 175 7.85 -7.73 27.12
N PHE A 176 7.76 -6.42 27.36
CA PHE A 176 8.77 -5.45 26.91
C PHE A 176 10.13 -5.58 27.63
N GLY A 177 10.18 -6.22 28.81
CA GLY A 177 11.42 -6.45 29.55
C GLY A 177 12.25 -7.63 29.06
N ASN A 178 11.73 -8.43 28.11
CA ASN A 178 12.44 -9.60 27.61
C ASN A 178 13.65 -9.20 26.74
N LEU A 179 14.79 -9.87 26.93
CA LEU A 179 16.03 -9.59 26.22
C LEU A 179 15.88 -9.73 24.69
N THR A 180 15.07 -10.68 24.22
CA THR A 180 14.79 -10.86 22.79
C THR A 180 14.04 -9.66 22.21
N VAL A 181 13.04 -9.14 22.92
CA VAL A 181 12.25 -7.97 22.50
C VAL A 181 13.14 -6.72 22.49
N LEU A 182 13.93 -6.52 23.54
CA LEU A 182 14.90 -5.42 23.61
C LEU A 182 15.95 -5.51 22.51
N GLY A 183 16.45 -6.70 22.21
CA GLY A 183 17.38 -6.95 21.10
C GLY A 183 16.79 -6.60 19.74
N LEU A 184 15.52 -6.99 19.48
CA LEU A 184 14.82 -6.64 18.25
C LEU A 184 14.54 -5.14 18.13
N LEU A 185 14.14 -4.47 19.22
CA LEU A 185 13.93 -3.02 19.25
C LEU A 185 15.24 -2.27 19.00
N ALA A 186 16.33 -2.66 19.68
CA ALA A 186 17.65 -2.07 19.48
C ALA A 186 18.16 -2.32 18.05
N GLY A 187 18.03 -3.54 17.53
CA GLY A 187 18.40 -3.88 16.16
C GLY A 187 17.62 -3.08 15.12
N SER A 188 16.31 -2.95 15.30
CA SER A 188 15.45 -2.10 14.47
C SER A 188 15.94 -0.64 14.49
N LEU A 189 16.22 -0.08 15.67
CA LEU A 189 16.70 1.28 15.81
C LEU A 189 18.06 1.49 15.11
N VAL A 190 18.99 0.55 15.26
CA VAL A 190 20.31 0.59 14.60
C VAL A 190 20.16 0.55 13.08
N LEU A 191 19.35 -0.36 12.55
CA LEU A 191 19.10 -0.45 11.10
C LEU A 191 18.41 0.80 10.56
N PHE A 192 17.47 1.38 11.32
CA PHE A 192 16.81 2.62 10.94
C PHE A 192 17.77 3.81 10.92
N VAL A 193 18.66 3.93 11.93
CA VAL A 193 19.71 4.96 11.95
C VAL A 193 20.67 4.78 10.76
N LEU A 194 21.08 3.54 10.46
CA LEU A 194 21.92 3.23 9.31
C LEU A 194 21.23 3.63 8.00
N PHE A 195 19.94 3.34 7.86
CA PHE A 195 19.12 3.79 6.73
C PHE A 195 19.14 5.32 6.59
N VAL A 196 18.86 6.07 7.66
CA VAL A 196 18.87 7.54 7.62
C VAL A 196 20.24 8.11 7.25
N LEU A 197 21.33 7.56 7.80
CA LEU A 197 22.68 7.98 7.49
C LEU A 197 23.06 7.68 6.03
N ARG A 198 22.66 6.52 5.51
CA ARG A 198 22.84 6.13 4.12
C ARG A 198 22.08 7.07 3.19
N GLU A 199 20.83 7.35 3.52
CA GLU A 199 19.93 8.16 2.71
C GLU A 199 20.43 9.60 2.56
N ARG A 200 21.01 10.16 3.62
CA ARG A 200 21.68 11.48 3.57
C ARG A 200 22.86 11.52 2.60
N ARG A 201 23.48 10.38 2.30
CA ARG A 201 24.66 10.26 1.42
C ARG A 201 24.34 9.64 0.05
N ALA A 202 23.11 9.16 -0.16
CA ALA A 202 22.73 8.46 -1.38
C ALA A 202 22.54 9.43 -2.55
N ARG A 203 22.98 9.04 -3.76
CA ARG A 203 22.76 9.83 -4.99
C ARG A 203 21.31 9.81 -5.47
N HIS A 204 20.59 8.74 -5.13
CA HIS A 204 19.17 8.54 -5.44
C HIS A 204 18.46 8.01 -4.18
N PRO A 205 18.15 8.89 -3.22
CA PRO A 205 17.46 8.48 -2.00
C PRO A 205 16.07 7.91 -2.32
N LEU A 206 15.64 6.88 -1.58
CA LEU A 206 14.27 6.35 -1.62
C LEU A 206 13.25 7.37 -1.08
N VAL A 207 13.64 8.11 -0.06
CA VAL A 207 12.87 9.10 0.68
C VAL A 207 13.67 10.40 0.69
N ASP A 208 13.10 11.44 0.09
CA ASP A 208 13.70 12.77 0.13
C ASP A 208 13.55 13.38 1.54
N LEU A 209 14.59 13.22 2.35
CA LEU A 209 14.64 13.71 3.73
C LEU A 209 14.54 15.25 3.82
N THR A 210 14.74 15.98 2.72
CA THR A 210 14.60 17.45 2.71
C THR A 210 13.14 17.89 2.89
N LEU A 211 12.17 17.05 2.49
CA LEU A 211 10.73 17.30 2.69
C LEU A 211 10.37 17.44 4.16
N PHE A 212 11.01 16.67 5.04
CA PHE A 212 10.80 16.72 6.50
C PHE A 212 11.32 18.01 7.15
N ARG A 213 12.10 18.83 6.43
CA ARG A 213 12.44 20.19 6.91
C ARG A 213 11.24 21.12 6.88
N SER A 214 10.23 20.83 6.05
CA SER A 214 8.99 21.61 6.04
C SER A 214 8.08 21.17 7.18
N GLY A 215 7.76 22.10 8.09
CA GLY A 215 6.90 21.81 9.25
C GLY A 215 5.53 21.29 8.86
N THR A 216 4.96 21.77 7.75
CA THR A 216 3.67 21.31 7.21
C THR A 216 3.72 19.84 6.79
N PHE A 217 4.78 19.40 6.10
CA PHE A 217 4.92 18.01 5.68
C PHE A 217 5.12 17.09 6.88
N SER A 218 6.03 17.43 7.79
CA SER A 218 6.32 16.62 8.98
C SER A 218 5.09 16.48 9.89
N ARG A 219 4.34 17.57 10.10
CA ARG A 219 3.08 17.51 10.84
C ARG A 219 2.04 16.66 10.11
N GLY A 220 1.92 16.80 8.79
CA GLY A 220 1.00 16.00 7.98
C GLY A 220 1.30 14.49 8.01
N VAL A 221 2.58 14.11 7.97
CA VAL A 221 3.00 12.71 8.13
C VAL A 221 2.71 12.23 9.55
N ALA A 222 3.00 13.03 10.57
CA ALA A 222 2.75 12.67 11.97
C ALA A 222 1.26 12.49 12.27
N THR A 223 0.40 13.41 11.81
CA THR A 223 -1.06 13.28 11.97
C THR A 223 -1.61 12.11 11.19
N GLY A 224 -1.10 11.84 9.98
CA GLY A 224 -1.45 10.66 9.20
C GLY A 224 -1.09 9.36 9.93
N LEU A 225 0.12 9.29 10.49
CA LEU A 225 0.59 8.14 11.28
C LEU A 225 -0.29 7.90 12.50
N LEU A 226 -0.56 8.95 13.30
CA LEU A 226 -1.44 8.87 14.46
C LEU A 226 -2.86 8.44 14.07
N GLY A 227 -3.39 8.98 12.97
CA GLY A 227 -4.70 8.61 12.43
C GLY A 227 -4.78 7.11 12.09
N TYR A 228 -3.77 6.57 11.41
CA TYR A 228 -3.71 5.13 11.12
C TYR A 228 -3.55 4.27 12.38
N LEU A 229 -2.76 4.73 13.35
CA LEU A 229 -2.58 4.02 14.63
C LEU A 229 -3.91 3.89 15.38
N VAL A 230 -4.66 4.99 15.50
CA VAL A 230 -5.99 4.98 16.12
C VAL A 230 -6.95 4.10 15.33
N LEU A 231 -6.98 4.26 14.00
CA LEU A 231 -7.89 3.51 13.13
C LEU A 231 -7.70 2.00 13.24
N PHE A 232 -6.47 1.51 13.07
CA PHE A 232 -6.18 0.08 13.18
C PHE A 232 -6.25 -0.43 14.61
N GLY A 233 -5.91 0.40 15.60
CA GLY A 233 -6.07 0.07 17.01
C GLY A 233 -7.53 -0.22 17.37
N VAL A 234 -8.45 0.66 16.97
CA VAL A 234 -9.89 0.45 17.17
C VAL A 234 -10.37 -0.78 16.40
N LEU A 235 -10.00 -0.94 15.13
CA LEU A 235 -10.38 -2.10 14.31
C LEU A 235 -9.93 -3.44 14.90
N PHE A 236 -8.85 -3.46 15.68
CA PHE A 236 -8.35 -4.67 16.35
C PHE A 236 -8.94 -4.87 17.74
N VAL A 237 -8.98 -3.83 18.57
CA VAL A 237 -9.43 -3.91 19.97
C VAL A 237 -10.94 -4.11 20.07
N THR A 238 -11.74 -3.46 19.23
CA THR A 238 -13.20 -3.56 19.29
C THR A 238 -13.73 -4.99 19.12
N PRO A 239 -13.36 -5.77 18.08
CA PRO A 239 -13.85 -7.14 17.96
C PRO A 239 -13.38 -8.04 19.10
N LEU A 240 -12.13 -7.90 19.57
CA LEU A 240 -11.63 -8.67 20.71
C LEU A 240 -12.37 -8.37 22.01
N HIS A 241 -12.69 -7.10 22.24
CA HIS A 241 -13.46 -6.69 23.41
C HIS A 241 -14.90 -7.23 23.36
N LEU A 242 -15.56 -7.11 22.20
CA LEU A 242 -16.90 -7.65 21.99
C LEU A 242 -16.94 -9.18 22.14
N GLU A 243 -15.93 -9.89 21.62
CA GLU A 243 -15.80 -11.33 21.80
C GLU A 243 -15.65 -11.71 23.27
N SER A 244 -14.81 -10.98 24.01
CA SER A 244 -14.55 -11.24 25.43
C SER A 244 -15.73 -10.96 26.36
N GLU A 245 -16.54 -9.93 26.09
CA GLU A 245 -17.66 -9.54 26.96
C GLU A 245 -19.00 -10.16 26.55
N TYR A 246 -19.24 -10.41 25.26
CA TYR A 246 -20.56 -10.83 24.77
C TYR A 246 -20.62 -12.29 24.29
N PHE A 247 -19.51 -12.97 23.95
CA PHE A 247 -19.56 -14.26 23.23
C PHE A 247 -19.00 -15.51 23.96
N LEU A 248 -18.51 -15.44 25.21
CA LEU A 248 -18.13 -16.64 26.00
C LEU A 248 -18.64 -16.62 27.46
N PRO A 249 -19.36 -17.66 27.92
CA PRO A 249 -19.51 -17.95 29.34
C PRO A 249 -18.14 -18.27 29.94
N ARG A 250 -17.77 -17.64 31.06
CA ARG A 250 -16.56 -18.01 31.81
C ARG A 250 -16.62 -19.51 32.14
N PRO A 251 -15.58 -20.31 31.87
CA PRO A 251 -15.55 -21.68 32.33
C PRO A 251 -15.69 -21.69 33.86
N ARG A 252 -16.62 -22.49 34.39
CA ARG A 252 -16.82 -22.64 35.84
C ARG A 252 -15.54 -23.19 36.46
N PRO A 253 -15.08 -22.65 37.59
CA PRO A 253 -13.85 -23.08 38.26
C PRO A 253 -13.93 -24.50 38.87
N ASP A 254 -15.04 -25.22 38.71
CA ASP A 254 -15.36 -26.44 39.47
C ASP A 254 -15.04 -27.75 38.72
N CYS A 255 -14.20 -27.72 37.69
CA CYS A 255 -13.75 -28.92 36.97
C CYS A 255 -12.22 -28.98 36.92
N TYR A 256 -11.62 -29.33 38.06
CA TYR A 256 -10.33 -30.00 38.18
C TYR A 256 -10.44 -31.08 39.25
#